data_AF-A0A957RN39-F1
#
_entry.id   AF-A0A957RN39-F1
#
_cell.length_a   1.000
_cell.length_b   1.000
_cell.length_c   1.000
_cell.angle_alpha   90.00
_cell.angle_beta   90.00
_cell.angle_gamma   90.00
#
_symmetry.space_group_name_H-M   'P 1'
#
loop_
_entity.id
_entity.type
_entity.pdbx_description
1 polymer ?
#
loop_
_entity_poly.entity_id
_entity_poly.type
_entity_poly.pdbx_seq_one_letter_code
_entity_poly.pdbx_strand_id
1 'polypeptide(L)'
;SIALGSTILAGAAAGGNCANSAGQINSTGYNVESAATCALGGAGDLANTDPLLGLLKDNSGPTPTHALRIDSPAIDRTPSGTNGCAVQVKVDQRGITRPVNASCDAGAYEATTSLGDITPIHTIQGAGHRSPLVGSTVTTRGIVTALGPNGFYLQYAKPDGDSATAEGIFVANGGSLKVLAGDDVLVLGTVAEIAPGGALSHDLTVTTLTNAGVTLISTKNTLPAPVVLGQNGRTLPTAVIEDDALTSFDPASDGLDFY
;
A
#
# COMPACT_ATOMS: atom_id res chain seq x y z
N SER A 1 18.03 19.23 -28.71
CA SER A 1 17.59 19.10 -27.31
C SER A 1 16.59 17.97 -27.23
N ILE A 2 16.57 17.24 -26.12
CA ILE A 2 15.55 16.21 -25.85
C ILE A 2 14.53 16.82 -24.89
N ALA A 3 13.24 16.63 -25.17
CA ALA A 3 12.17 17.00 -24.25
C ALA A 3 11.67 15.75 -23.52
N LEU A 4 11.51 15.82 -22.20
CA LEU A 4 11.03 14.73 -21.36
C LEU A 4 9.80 15.18 -20.59
N GLY A 5 8.71 14.41 -20.71
CA GLY A 5 7.51 14.62 -19.92
C GLY A 5 6.93 13.28 -19.52
N SER A 6 6.43 13.18 -18.30
CA SER A 6 5.75 11.97 -17.82
C SER A 6 6.57 10.70 -18.00
N THR A 7 7.89 10.81 -17.81
CA THR A 7 8.87 9.76 -18.10
C THR A 7 9.57 9.29 -16.82
N ILE A 8 9.93 8.01 -16.77
CA ILE A 8 10.76 7.45 -15.70
C ILE A 8 12.21 7.35 -16.19
N LEU A 9 13.15 7.89 -15.42
CA LEU A 9 14.59 7.76 -15.61
C LEU A 9 15.18 7.02 -14.41
N ALA A 10 15.53 5.74 -14.59
CA ALA A 10 16.06 4.90 -13.53
C ALA A 10 16.89 3.74 -14.07
N GLY A 11 17.66 3.10 -13.19
CA GLY A 11 18.38 1.86 -13.50
C GLY A 11 19.78 2.04 -14.09
N ALA A 12 20.38 3.24 -14.02
CA ALA A 12 21.76 3.44 -14.43
C ALA A 12 22.75 2.66 -13.54
N ALA A 13 23.56 1.79 -14.15
CA ALA A 13 24.55 0.97 -13.44
C ALA A 13 25.75 1.78 -12.90
N ALA A 14 26.09 2.90 -13.55
CA ALA A 14 27.08 3.88 -13.11
C ALA A 14 26.88 5.21 -13.85
N GLY A 15 27.30 6.34 -13.27
CA GLY A 15 27.35 7.64 -13.95
C GLY A 15 26.05 8.48 -13.92
N GLY A 16 25.03 8.06 -13.18
CA GLY A 16 23.75 8.75 -13.10
C GLY A 16 22.80 8.39 -14.25
N ASN A 17 21.55 8.82 -14.14
CA ASN A 17 20.53 8.55 -15.17
C ASN A 17 20.75 9.40 -16.43
N CYS A 18 21.43 10.54 -16.30
CA CYS A 18 21.75 11.42 -17.42
C CYS A 18 23.21 11.89 -17.38
N ALA A 19 23.86 11.82 -18.54
CA ALA A 19 25.14 12.48 -18.79
C ALA A 19 24.88 13.71 -19.68
N ASN A 20 24.86 14.89 -19.09
CA ASN A 20 24.50 16.15 -19.76
C ASN A 20 25.69 16.85 -20.46
N SER A 21 26.77 16.11 -20.76
CA SER A 21 28.04 16.65 -21.29
C SER A 21 27.92 17.30 -22.68
N ALA A 22 26.81 17.11 -23.40
CA ALA A 22 26.65 17.55 -24.79
C ALA A 22 25.26 18.17 -25.13
N GLY A 23 24.35 18.37 -24.17
CA GLY A 23 23.02 18.93 -24.48
C GLY A 23 22.08 19.19 -23.30
N GLN A 24 21.12 20.09 -23.51
CA GLN A 24 20.07 20.44 -22.54
C GLN A 24 18.89 19.44 -22.62
N ILE A 25 18.54 18.86 -21.48
CA ILE A 25 17.25 18.18 -21.26
C ILE A 25 16.22 19.26 -20.96
N ASN A 26 15.13 19.29 -21.73
CA ASN A 26 14.00 20.17 -21.49
C ASN A 26 12.89 19.37 -20.82
N SER A 27 12.68 19.57 -19.51
CA SER A 27 11.58 18.89 -18.83
C SER A 27 10.26 19.61 -19.11
N THR A 28 9.26 18.87 -19.61
CA THR A 28 7.86 19.30 -19.69
C THR A 28 7.05 18.88 -18.46
N GLY A 29 7.70 18.29 -17.44
CA GLY A 29 7.11 17.97 -16.14
C GLY A 29 6.68 16.52 -15.96
N TYR A 30 6.32 16.18 -14.72
CA TYR A 30 5.79 14.89 -14.26
C TYR A 30 6.71 13.68 -14.47
N ASN A 31 8.02 13.92 -14.58
CA ASN A 31 9.02 12.86 -14.67
C ASN A 31 9.38 12.32 -13.28
N VAL A 32 9.88 11.08 -13.23
CA VAL A 32 10.43 10.46 -12.01
C VAL A 32 11.84 9.98 -12.29
N GLU A 33 12.81 10.53 -11.56
CA GLU A 33 14.22 10.19 -11.66
C GLU A 33 14.70 9.53 -10.36
N SER A 34 15.30 8.33 -10.46
CA SER A 34 15.88 7.62 -9.30
C SER A 34 17.16 8.24 -8.75
N ALA A 35 17.63 9.32 -9.35
CA ALA A 35 18.81 10.11 -9.00
C ALA A 35 18.48 11.59 -9.24
N ALA A 36 19.47 12.48 -9.15
CA ALA A 36 19.29 13.92 -9.41
C ALA A 36 20.31 14.43 -10.44
N THR A 37 20.44 13.70 -11.54
CA THR A 37 21.48 13.89 -12.57
C THR A 37 20.94 14.48 -13.86
N CYS A 38 19.62 14.41 -14.09
CA CYS A 38 18.99 14.93 -15.29
C CYS A 38 18.60 16.42 -15.19
N ALA A 39 18.77 17.03 -14.01
CA ALA A 39 18.41 18.43 -13.74
C ALA A 39 16.96 18.77 -14.15
N LEU A 40 16.04 17.86 -13.82
CA LEU A 40 14.62 18.00 -14.09
C LEU A 40 14.04 19.18 -13.29
N GLY A 41 13.37 20.10 -13.97
CA GLY A 41 12.83 21.33 -13.38
C GLY A 41 11.41 21.67 -13.83
N GLY A 42 10.73 20.74 -14.48
CA GLY A 42 9.34 20.88 -14.90
C GLY A 42 8.37 20.66 -13.74
N ALA A 43 7.12 21.10 -13.92
CA ALA A 43 6.07 20.93 -12.92
C ALA A 43 5.85 19.45 -12.60
N GLY A 44 5.79 19.09 -11.31
CA GLY A 44 5.54 17.71 -10.89
C GLY A 44 6.69 16.74 -11.15
N ASP A 45 7.89 17.19 -11.49
CA ASP A 45 9.06 16.29 -11.53
C ASP A 45 9.43 15.79 -10.12
N LEU A 46 9.94 14.57 -10.04
CA LEU A 46 10.56 13.99 -8.86
C LEU A 46 11.99 13.61 -9.18
N ALA A 47 12.94 14.17 -8.42
CA ALA A 47 14.34 13.80 -8.49
C ALA A 47 14.75 13.07 -7.20
N ASN A 48 15.74 12.19 -7.31
CA ASN A 48 16.23 11.33 -6.23
C ASN A 48 15.12 10.44 -5.62
N THR A 49 14.25 9.93 -6.49
CA THR A 49 13.06 9.17 -6.09
C THR A 49 13.02 7.84 -6.82
N ASP A 50 13.10 6.72 -6.08
CA ASP A 50 12.94 5.39 -6.66
C ASP A 50 11.52 5.25 -7.26
N PRO A 51 11.38 4.98 -8.57
CA PRO A 51 10.08 4.74 -9.21
C PRO A 51 9.42 3.44 -8.77
N LEU A 52 10.05 2.60 -7.94
CA LEU A 52 9.53 1.31 -7.47
C LEU A 52 9.11 0.40 -8.63
N LEU A 53 10.02 0.19 -9.58
CA LEU A 53 9.77 -0.68 -10.72
C LEU A 53 9.83 -2.18 -10.32
N GLY A 54 8.90 -2.96 -10.86
CA GLY A 54 8.99 -4.41 -10.95
C GLY A 54 10.10 -4.83 -11.92
N LEU A 55 10.48 -6.11 -11.92
CA LEU A 55 11.45 -6.65 -12.89
C LEU A 55 10.94 -6.48 -14.33
N LEU A 56 11.87 -6.34 -15.28
CA LEU A 56 11.55 -6.48 -16.70
C LEU A 56 11.08 -7.91 -16.96
N LYS A 57 9.81 -8.05 -17.35
CA LYS A 57 9.21 -9.34 -17.67
C LYS A 57 8.06 -9.16 -18.65
N ASP A 58 7.53 -10.26 -19.16
CA ASP A 58 6.26 -10.25 -19.87
C ASP A 58 5.13 -9.90 -18.89
N ASN A 59 4.59 -8.69 -19.00
CA ASN A 59 3.39 -8.24 -18.26
C ASN A 59 2.17 -8.16 -19.18
N SER A 60 2.12 -9.01 -20.22
CA SER A 60 1.24 -8.90 -21.37
C SER A 60 1.60 -7.73 -22.29
N GLY A 61 1.36 -7.89 -23.59
CA GLY A 61 1.68 -6.88 -24.62
C GLY A 61 2.75 -7.36 -25.61
N PRO A 62 3.13 -6.50 -26.57
CA PRO A 62 4.07 -6.87 -27.64
C PRO A 62 5.53 -6.97 -27.18
N THR A 63 5.89 -6.38 -26.04
CA THR A 63 7.25 -6.37 -25.49
C THR A 63 7.24 -6.47 -23.96
N PRO A 64 8.29 -7.04 -23.34
CA PRO A 64 8.47 -6.98 -21.88
C PRO A 64 8.44 -5.54 -21.36
N THR A 65 7.84 -5.34 -20.19
CA THR A 65 7.73 -4.02 -19.52
C THR A 65 8.25 -4.10 -18.07
N HIS A 66 8.60 -2.95 -17.51
CA HIS A 66 8.72 -2.80 -16.06
C HIS A 66 7.34 -2.38 -15.52
N ALA A 67 6.67 -3.27 -14.79
CA ALA A 67 5.43 -2.91 -14.10
C ALA A 67 5.72 -1.90 -12.98
N LEU A 68 4.81 -0.97 -12.72
CA LEU A 68 4.89 -0.16 -11.51
C LEU A 68 4.47 -1.01 -10.32
N ARG A 69 5.29 -1.06 -9.26
CA ARG A 69 4.85 -1.65 -8.00
C ARG A 69 3.79 -0.75 -7.38
N ILE A 70 2.92 -1.35 -6.60
CA ILE A 70 2.00 -0.61 -5.75
C ILE A 70 2.78 0.34 -4.81
N ASP A 71 2.25 1.54 -4.55
CA ASP A 71 2.95 2.72 -3.96
C ASP A 71 4.00 3.40 -4.85
N SER A 72 4.17 3.01 -6.13
CA SER A 72 5.10 3.70 -7.01
C SER A 72 4.77 5.20 -7.11
N PRO A 73 5.76 6.10 -6.96
CA PRO A 73 5.57 7.54 -7.13
C PRO A 73 5.30 7.94 -8.59
N ALA A 74 5.36 6.98 -9.52
CA ALA A 74 4.95 7.15 -10.90
C ALA A 74 3.46 6.87 -11.14
N ILE A 75 2.73 6.28 -10.18
CA ILE A 75 1.29 6.03 -10.31
C ILE A 75 0.50 7.33 -10.20
N ASP A 76 -0.51 7.51 -11.05
CA ASP A 76 -1.40 8.67 -11.12
C ASP A 76 -0.65 10.01 -11.23
N ARG A 77 0.55 9.97 -11.83
CA ARG A 77 1.47 11.11 -11.77
C ARG A 77 1.08 12.24 -12.71
N THR A 78 0.54 11.92 -13.88
CA THR A 78 0.33 12.87 -14.98
C THR A 78 -1.15 13.21 -15.15
N PRO A 79 -1.56 14.46 -14.89
CA PRO A 79 -2.93 14.88 -15.11
C PRO A 79 -3.38 14.71 -16.56
N SER A 80 -4.64 14.30 -16.77
CA SER A 80 -5.27 14.22 -18.09
C SER A 80 -5.09 15.51 -18.89
N GLY A 81 -4.69 15.38 -20.17
CA GLY A 81 -4.39 16.50 -21.05
C GLY A 81 -2.95 17.05 -20.93
N THR A 82 -2.19 16.66 -19.92
CA THR A 82 -0.78 17.07 -19.76
C THR A 82 0.16 16.07 -20.43
N ASN A 83 1.21 16.55 -21.09
CA ASN A 83 2.19 15.70 -21.81
C ASN A 83 1.55 14.65 -22.75
N GLY A 84 0.36 14.94 -23.29
CA GLY A 84 -0.38 14.04 -24.16
C GLY A 84 -1.16 12.93 -23.45
N CYS A 85 -1.13 12.85 -22.11
CA CYS A 85 -1.93 11.91 -21.32
C CYS A 85 -3.42 11.98 -21.71
N ALA A 86 -4.03 10.82 -21.96
CA ALA A 86 -5.43 10.61 -22.35
C ALA A 86 -5.85 11.20 -23.71
N VAL A 87 -5.05 12.09 -24.30
CA VAL A 87 -5.38 12.80 -25.54
C VAL A 87 -4.61 12.22 -26.72
N GLN A 88 -3.28 12.25 -26.63
CA GLN A 88 -2.37 11.80 -27.68
C GLN A 88 -1.88 10.37 -27.40
N VAL A 89 -1.60 10.08 -26.13
CA VAL A 89 -1.20 8.75 -25.63
C VAL A 89 -2.37 8.17 -24.85
N LYS A 90 -3.17 7.35 -25.54
CA LYS A 90 -4.42 6.80 -25.00
C LYS A 90 -4.29 5.41 -24.39
N VAL A 91 -3.17 4.74 -24.67
CA VAL A 91 -2.87 3.42 -24.14
C VAL A 91 -1.41 3.33 -23.71
N ASP A 92 -1.11 2.41 -22.82
CA ASP A 92 0.26 2.02 -22.47
C ASP A 92 0.87 1.04 -23.48
N GLN A 93 2.12 0.62 -23.25
CA GLN A 93 2.81 -0.27 -24.18
C GLN A 93 2.09 -1.63 -24.36
N ARG A 94 1.25 -2.02 -23.39
CA ARG A 94 0.50 -3.27 -23.39
C ARG A 94 -0.87 -3.12 -24.02
N GLY A 95 -1.29 -1.89 -24.34
CA GLY A 95 -2.61 -1.57 -24.87
C GLY A 95 -3.64 -1.25 -23.79
N ILE A 96 -3.25 -1.10 -22.53
CA ILE A 96 -4.16 -0.72 -21.44
C ILE A 96 -4.48 0.78 -21.55
N THR A 97 -5.76 1.14 -21.49
CA THR A 97 -6.24 2.53 -21.59
C THR A 97 -5.61 3.44 -20.55
N ARG A 98 -5.39 4.71 -20.91
CA ARG A 98 -4.88 5.76 -20.03
C ARG A 98 -5.87 6.93 -19.89
N PRO A 99 -6.14 7.42 -18.67
CA PRO A 99 -5.78 6.80 -17.39
C PRO A 99 -6.66 5.57 -17.07
N VAL A 100 -6.17 4.66 -16.24
CA VAL A 100 -7.05 3.65 -15.58
C VAL A 100 -7.68 4.22 -14.32
N ASN A 101 -6.88 4.92 -13.50
CA ASN A 101 -7.32 5.47 -12.22
C ASN A 101 -7.55 6.98 -12.33
N ALA A 102 -7.01 7.78 -11.41
CA ALA A 102 -7.25 9.22 -11.36
C ALA A 102 -6.48 10.01 -12.43
N SER A 103 -5.33 9.52 -12.88
CA SER A 103 -4.39 10.20 -13.80
C SER A 103 -3.51 9.18 -14.53
N CYS A 104 -2.82 9.59 -15.60
CA CYS A 104 -1.92 8.66 -16.27
C CYS A 104 -0.67 8.44 -15.42
N ASP A 105 -0.11 7.25 -15.50
CA ASP A 105 1.17 6.97 -14.88
C ASP A 105 2.34 7.55 -15.69
N ALA A 106 3.43 7.87 -15.00
CA ALA A 106 4.68 8.19 -15.67
C ALA A 106 5.32 6.91 -16.25
N GLY A 107 5.85 6.99 -17.48
CA GLY A 107 6.54 5.91 -18.16
C GLY A 107 5.66 5.03 -19.06
N ALA A 108 6.12 3.81 -19.33
CA ALA A 108 5.56 2.95 -20.39
C ALA A 108 4.40 2.02 -19.93
N TYR A 109 4.11 2.01 -18.63
CA TYR A 109 3.15 1.11 -17.99
C TYR A 109 2.04 1.92 -17.33
N GLU A 110 0.81 1.39 -17.33
CA GLU A 110 -0.34 1.95 -16.61
C GLU A 110 -0.85 0.94 -15.55
N ALA A 111 -0.69 1.27 -14.28
CA ALA A 111 -1.12 0.48 -13.14
C ALA A 111 -2.64 0.37 -13.13
N THR A 112 -3.12 -0.87 -13.16
CA THR A 112 -4.55 -1.19 -13.06
C THR A 112 -5.04 -1.29 -11.62
N THR A 113 -4.18 -0.96 -10.66
CA THR A 113 -4.47 -0.95 -9.22
C THR A 113 -3.76 0.28 -8.65
N SER A 114 -4.51 1.22 -8.10
CA SER A 114 -3.96 2.42 -7.46
C SER A 114 -3.98 2.27 -5.93
N LEU A 115 -3.27 3.17 -5.25
CA LEU A 115 -3.41 3.32 -3.80
C LEU A 115 -4.84 3.72 -3.38
N GLY A 116 -5.61 4.36 -4.27
CA GLY A 116 -7.00 4.71 -4.02
C GLY A 116 -7.94 3.50 -3.89
N ASP A 117 -7.50 2.33 -4.36
CA ASP A 117 -8.24 1.07 -4.24
C ASP A 117 -7.88 0.29 -2.95
N ILE A 118 -6.87 0.76 -2.19
CA ILE A 118 -6.45 0.14 -0.93
C ILE A 118 -7.19 0.79 0.22
N THR A 119 -7.92 -0.02 0.99
CA THR A 119 -8.43 0.35 2.30
C THR A 119 -7.36 0.07 3.35
N PRO A 120 -6.83 1.10 4.03
CA PRO A 120 -5.86 0.91 5.11
C PRO A 120 -6.44 0.06 6.26
N ILE A 121 -5.56 -0.65 6.98
CA ILE A 121 -6.00 -1.56 8.04
C ILE A 121 -6.70 -0.81 9.17
N HIS A 122 -6.20 0.36 9.59
CA HIS A 122 -6.87 1.20 10.58
C HIS A 122 -8.28 1.62 10.16
N THR A 123 -8.55 1.83 8.87
CA THR A 123 -9.90 2.12 8.36
C THR A 123 -10.80 0.89 8.38
N ILE A 124 -10.24 -0.29 8.14
CA ILE A 124 -10.98 -1.56 8.24
C ILE A 124 -11.36 -1.83 9.69
N GLN A 125 -10.43 -1.64 10.62
CA GLN A 125 -10.66 -1.85 12.06
C GLN A 125 -11.62 -0.78 12.61
N GLY A 126 -11.34 0.50 12.34
CA GLY A 126 -12.06 1.63 12.91
C GLY A 126 -11.72 1.88 14.39
N ALA A 127 -12.25 2.97 14.93
CA ALA A 127 -12.11 3.36 16.33
C ALA A 127 -13.37 2.98 17.12
N GLY A 128 -13.67 1.68 17.17
CA GLY A 128 -14.84 1.13 17.85
C GLY A 128 -14.70 -0.37 18.06
N HIS A 129 -15.55 -0.95 18.92
CA HIS A 129 -15.49 -2.39 19.24
C HIS A 129 -15.80 -3.31 18.06
N ARG A 130 -16.32 -2.76 16.95
CA ARG A 130 -16.62 -3.51 15.72
C ARG A 130 -16.27 -2.66 14.52
N SER A 131 -15.82 -3.34 13.46
CA SER A 131 -15.50 -2.69 12.21
C SER A 131 -16.70 -1.94 11.59
N PRO A 132 -16.50 -0.73 11.05
CA PRO A 132 -17.51 -0.04 10.26
C PRO A 132 -17.75 -0.67 8.87
N LEU A 133 -16.90 -1.64 8.47
CA LEU A 133 -16.88 -2.22 7.13
C LEU A 133 -17.34 -3.68 7.09
N VAL A 134 -17.91 -4.22 8.17
CA VAL A 134 -18.41 -5.61 8.23
C VAL A 134 -19.28 -5.94 7.02
N GLY A 135 -18.99 -7.07 6.37
CA GLY A 135 -19.67 -7.56 5.18
C GLY A 135 -19.16 -6.96 3.85
N SER A 136 -18.36 -5.89 3.91
CA SER A 136 -17.75 -5.30 2.71
C SER A 136 -16.55 -6.13 2.25
N THR A 137 -16.36 -6.22 0.94
CA THR A 137 -15.12 -6.71 0.36
C THR A 137 -14.16 -5.55 0.17
N VAL A 138 -12.96 -5.67 0.71
CA VAL A 138 -11.91 -4.65 0.69
C VAL A 138 -10.63 -5.21 0.11
N THR A 139 -9.84 -4.34 -0.52
CA THR A 139 -8.45 -4.62 -0.84
C THR A 139 -7.59 -3.91 0.20
N THR A 140 -6.69 -4.61 0.87
CA THR A 140 -5.71 -4.01 1.79
C THR A 140 -4.30 -4.50 1.47
N ARG A 141 -3.28 -3.81 1.99
CA ARG A 141 -1.88 -4.19 1.80
C ARG A 141 -1.15 -4.14 3.13
N GLY A 142 -0.19 -5.03 3.32
CA GLY A 142 0.71 -4.93 4.47
C GLY A 142 1.84 -5.95 4.42
N ILE A 143 2.68 -5.89 5.44
CA ILE A 143 3.72 -6.90 5.69
C ILE A 143 3.12 -8.01 6.55
N VAL A 144 3.31 -9.25 6.14
CA VAL A 144 3.00 -10.43 6.96
C VAL A 144 3.98 -10.46 8.13
N THR A 145 3.49 -10.37 9.35
CA THR A 145 4.32 -10.31 10.56
C THR A 145 4.40 -11.64 11.30
N ALA A 146 3.34 -12.43 11.26
CA ALA A 146 3.28 -13.75 11.88
C ALA A 146 2.31 -14.68 11.15
N LEU A 147 2.56 -15.99 11.24
CA LEU A 147 1.65 -17.02 10.74
C LEU A 147 0.80 -17.56 11.90
N GLY A 148 -0.48 -17.80 11.63
CA GLY A 148 -1.40 -18.40 12.58
C GLY A 148 -2.06 -19.66 12.02
N PRO A 149 -2.81 -20.41 12.85
CA PRO A 149 -3.66 -21.48 12.34
C PRO A 149 -4.64 -20.92 11.31
N ASN A 150 -4.64 -21.48 10.09
CA ASN A 150 -5.55 -21.12 8.99
C ASN A 150 -5.47 -19.66 8.47
N GLY A 151 -4.37 -18.96 8.74
CA GLY A 151 -4.21 -17.57 8.32
C GLY A 151 -2.87 -16.95 8.72
N PHE A 152 -2.81 -15.63 8.68
CA PHE A 152 -1.62 -14.86 9.03
C PHE A 152 -2.00 -13.46 9.55
N TYR A 153 -1.10 -12.85 10.31
CA TYR A 153 -1.21 -11.47 10.74
C TYR A 153 -0.56 -10.56 9.69
N LEU A 154 -1.32 -9.57 9.24
CA LEU A 154 -0.91 -8.56 8.30
C LEU A 154 -0.85 -7.22 9.03
N GLN A 155 0.25 -6.49 8.90
CA GLN A 155 0.40 -5.17 9.48
C GLN A 155 0.68 -4.13 8.40
N TYR A 156 0.02 -2.98 8.49
CA TYR A 156 0.22 -1.89 7.54
C TYR A 156 1.61 -1.28 7.74
N ALA A 157 2.30 -0.95 6.65
CA ALA A 157 3.68 -0.48 6.70
C ALA A 157 3.79 1.01 7.11
N LYS A 158 2.69 1.76 7.11
CA LYS A 158 2.64 3.21 7.38
C LYS A 158 1.54 3.51 8.41
N PRO A 159 1.76 3.21 9.70
CA PRO A 159 0.74 3.41 10.72
C PRO A 159 0.27 4.87 10.80
N ASP A 160 -1.01 5.08 11.12
CA ASP A 160 -1.61 6.42 11.28
C ASP A 160 -1.18 7.11 12.59
N GLY A 161 -0.69 6.32 13.56
CA GLY A 161 -0.27 6.81 14.87
C GLY A 161 -1.42 7.05 15.85
N ASP A 162 -2.65 6.68 15.49
CA ASP A 162 -3.80 6.73 16.37
C ASP A 162 -3.82 5.48 17.26
N SER A 163 -3.95 5.67 18.56
CA SER A 163 -4.05 4.58 19.53
C SER A 163 -5.41 3.89 19.54
N ALA A 164 -6.43 4.54 18.96
CA ALA A 164 -7.79 4.01 18.88
C ALA A 164 -8.04 3.11 17.68
N THR A 165 -7.11 3.04 16.73
CA THR A 165 -7.18 2.13 15.58
C THR A 165 -6.09 1.08 15.67
N ALA A 166 -6.36 -0.11 15.12
CA ALA A 166 -5.34 -1.15 15.00
C ALA A 166 -4.71 -1.13 13.61
N GLU A 167 -3.40 -1.31 13.57
CA GLU A 167 -2.61 -1.37 12.32
C GLU A 167 -2.37 -2.81 11.85
N GLY A 168 -2.76 -3.77 12.68
CA GLY A 168 -2.72 -5.20 12.39
C GLY A 168 -4.12 -5.76 12.15
N ILE A 169 -4.22 -6.75 11.27
CA ILE A 169 -5.44 -7.54 11.08
C ILE A 169 -5.09 -9.00 10.82
N PHE A 170 -5.94 -9.90 11.30
CA PHE A 170 -5.83 -11.31 10.95
C PHE A 170 -6.51 -11.58 9.61
N VAL A 171 -5.83 -12.32 8.74
CA VAL A 171 -6.33 -12.74 7.43
C VAL A 171 -6.55 -14.25 7.44
N ALA A 172 -7.81 -14.66 7.48
CA ALA A 172 -8.22 -16.05 7.38
C ALA A 172 -8.27 -16.49 5.91
N ASN A 173 -7.47 -17.52 5.57
CA ASN A 173 -7.35 -18.05 4.21
C ASN A 173 -7.48 -19.58 4.13
N GLY A 174 -7.90 -20.21 5.23
CA GLY A 174 -8.03 -21.67 5.34
C GLY A 174 -6.71 -22.43 5.27
N GLY A 175 -5.56 -21.74 5.45
CA GLY A 175 -4.21 -22.34 5.40
C GLY A 175 -3.70 -22.69 4.00
N SER A 176 -4.45 -22.35 2.96
CA SER A 176 -4.14 -22.75 1.58
C SER A 176 -3.06 -21.89 0.91
N LEU A 177 -2.90 -20.63 1.33
CA LEU A 177 -1.94 -19.70 0.72
C LEU A 177 -0.61 -19.74 1.47
N LYS A 178 0.48 -19.93 0.74
CA LYS A 178 1.84 -19.96 1.27
C LYS A 178 2.41 -18.54 1.26
N VAL A 179 2.39 -17.88 2.41
CA VAL A 179 3.10 -16.62 2.67
C VAL A 179 4.12 -16.83 3.78
N LEU A 180 5.13 -15.98 3.85
CA LEU A 180 6.16 -15.96 4.88
C LEU A 180 6.14 -14.64 5.62
N ALA A 181 6.60 -14.65 6.88
CA ALA A 181 6.87 -13.39 7.57
C ALA A 181 7.89 -12.55 6.78
N GLY A 182 7.60 -11.26 6.63
CA GLY A 182 8.35 -10.32 5.78
C GLY A 182 7.87 -10.26 4.33
N ASP A 183 6.88 -11.07 3.92
CA ASP A 183 6.22 -10.88 2.64
C ASP A 183 5.32 -9.64 2.70
N ASP A 184 5.43 -8.79 1.69
CA ASP A 184 4.51 -7.69 1.44
C ASP A 184 3.44 -8.18 0.46
N VAL A 185 2.19 -8.08 0.86
CA VAL A 185 1.08 -8.68 0.13
C VAL A 185 -0.10 -7.74 -0.02
N LEU A 186 -0.77 -7.84 -1.17
CA LEU A 186 -2.10 -7.28 -1.39
C LEU A 186 -3.13 -8.37 -1.07
N VAL A 187 -4.13 -8.05 -0.25
CA VAL A 187 -5.18 -8.96 0.19
C VAL A 187 -6.52 -8.41 -0.24
N LEU A 188 -7.26 -9.18 -1.03
CA LEU A 188 -8.68 -8.95 -1.29
C LEU A 188 -9.47 -9.89 -0.39
N GLY A 189 -10.32 -9.35 0.49
CA GLY A 189 -11.09 -10.18 1.43
C GLY A 189 -12.35 -9.48 1.94
N THR A 190 -13.25 -10.27 2.53
CA THR A 190 -14.48 -9.77 3.16
C THR A 190 -14.25 -9.53 4.64
N VAL A 191 -14.58 -8.33 5.13
CA VAL A 191 -14.47 -7.95 6.53
C VAL A 191 -15.53 -8.69 7.35
N ALA A 192 -15.11 -9.35 8.43
CA ALA A 192 -15.97 -10.08 9.33
C ALA A 192 -15.56 -9.87 10.79
N GLU A 193 -16.51 -10.07 11.70
CA GLU A 193 -16.27 -10.09 13.13
C GLU A 193 -16.30 -11.54 13.63
N ILE A 194 -15.22 -11.97 14.27
CA ILE A 194 -15.07 -13.36 14.76
C ILE A 194 -14.92 -13.34 16.27
N ALA A 195 -15.82 -13.99 16.98
CA ALA A 195 -15.67 -14.25 18.41
C ALA A 195 -14.69 -15.41 18.62
N PRO A 196 -13.53 -15.22 19.28
CA PRO A 196 -12.53 -16.27 19.45
C PRO A 196 -13.05 -17.53 20.17
N GLY A 197 -13.91 -17.36 21.18
CA GLY A 197 -14.61 -18.45 21.87
C GLY A 197 -15.82 -19.03 21.11
N GLY A 198 -16.09 -18.56 19.89
CA GLY A 198 -17.23 -18.97 19.06
C GLY A 198 -18.51 -18.20 19.35
N ALA A 199 -19.57 -18.50 18.58
CA ALA A 199 -20.81 -17.70 18.53
C ALA A 199 -21.62 -17.64 19.85
N LEU A 200 -21.32 -18.52 20.81
CA LEU A 200 -21.95 -18.54 22.13
C LEU A 200 -21.07 -17.96 23.24
N SER A 201 -19.86 -17.51 22.91
CA SER A 201 -18.98 -16.83 23.86
C SER A 201 -19.45 -15.39 24.10
N HIS A 202 -19.02 -14.82 25.23
CA HIS A 202 -19.17 -13.40 25.55
C HIS A 202 -17.90 -12.61 25.21
N ASP A 203 -17.03 -13.19 24.37
CA ASP A 203 -15.78 -12.56 23.96
C ASP A 203 -16.09 -11.37 23.04
N LEU A 204 -15.30 -10.31 23.16
CA LEU A 204 -15.27 -9.30 22.11
C LEU A 204 -14.86 -9.94 20.79
N THR A 205 -15.46 -9.46 19.71
CA THR A 205 -15.13 -9.95 18.39
C THR A 205 -13.84 -9.32 17.90
N VAL A 206 -13.12 -10.07 17.07
CA VAL A 206 -11.92 -9.58 16.39
C VAL A 206 -12.25 -9.38 14.92
N THR A 207 -12.02 -8.18 14.42
CA THR A 207 -12.13 -7.89 12.99
C THR A 207 -11.11 -8.72 12.21
N THR A 208 -11.60 -9.47 11.23
CA THR A 208 -10.84 -10.45 10.44
C THR A 208 -11.20 -10.32 8.96
N LEU A 209 -10.22 -10.50 8.07
CA LEU A 209 -10.51 -10.70 6.65
C LEU A 209 -10.74 -12.18 6.35
N THR A 210 -11.86 -12.49 5.69
CA THR A 210 -12.24 -13.84 5.28
C THR A 210 -12.37 -13.93 3.77
N ASN A 211 -12.50 -15.16 3.22
CA ASN A 211 -12.55 -15.40 1.77
C ASN A 211 -11.39 -14.72 1.03
N ALA A 212 -10.21 -14.69 1.67
CA ALA A 212 -9.12 -13.85 1.25
C ALA A 212 -8.34 -14.44 0.07
N GLY A 213 -8.17 -13.64 -0.98
CA GLY A 213 -7.17 -13.84 -2.04
C GLY A 213 -5.93 -13.00 -1.75
N VAL A 214 -4.74 -13.58 -1.97
CA VAL A 214 -3.46 -12.92 -1.67
C VAL A 214 -2.60 -12.82 -2.93
N THR A 215 -2.09 -11.63 -3.20
CA THR A 215 -1.10 -11.37 -4.24
C THR A 215 0.20 -10.94 -3.59
N LEU A 216 1.28 -11.70 -3.83
CA LEU A 216 2.62 -11.36 -3.34
C LEU A 216 3.19 -10.18 -4.12
N ILE A 217 3.59 -9.13 -3.40
CA ILE A 217 4.21 -7.92 -3.96
C ILE A 217 5.73 -8.01 -3.87
N SER A 218 6.26 -8.35 -2.69
CA SER A 218 7.69 -8.54 -2.46
C SER A 218 7.95 -9.46 -1.26
N THR A 219 9.18 -9.95 -1.12
CA THR A 219 9.57 -10.89 -0.06
C THR A 219 10.72 -10.33 0.77
N LYS A 220 10.90 -10.87 1.99
CA LYS A 220 12.03 -10.55 2.88
C LYS A 220 12.15 -9.06 3.23
N ASN A 221 11.03 -8.37 3.33
CA ASN A 221 10.99 -7.01 3.84
C ASN A 221 11.30 -7.01 5.35
N THR A 222 11.79 -5.87 5.83
CA THR A 222 11.94 -5.65 7.28
C THR A 222 10.54 -5.60 7.89
N LEU A 223 10.35 -6.29 9.02
CA LEU A 223 9.08 -6.23 9.75
C LEU A 223 8.87 -4.83 10.34
N PRO A 224 7.62 -4.34 10.40
CA PRO A 224 7.30 -3.15 11.18
C PRO A 224 7.83 -3.25 12.60
N ALA A 225 8.28 -2.13 13.16
CA ALA A 225 8.76 -2.09 14.54
C ALA A 225 7.60 -2.49 15.49
N PRO A 226 7.87 -3.32 16.51
CA PRO A 226 6.83 -3.68 17.47
C PRO A 226 6.44 -2.47 18.32
N VAL A 227 5.17 -2.41 18.73
CA VAL A 227 4.71 -1.46 19.75
C VAL A 227 5.11 -2.01 21.12
N VAL A 228 5.90 -1.25 21.87
CA VAL A 228 6.30 -1.60 23.24
C VAL A 228 5.15 -1.26 24.20
N LEU A 229 4.79 -2.20 25.08
CA LEU A 229 3.76 -2.00 26.10
C LEU A 229 4.40 -1.74 27.46
N GLY A 230 3.88 -0.77 28.21
CA GLY A 230 4.34 -0.44 29.56
C GLY A 230 5.51 0.53 29.58
N GLN A 231 6.54 0.25 30.39
CA GLN A 231 7.63 1.19 30.65
C GLN A 231 8.34 1.60 29.35
N ASN A 232 8.42 2.91 29.07
CA ASN A 232 8.96 3.50 27.84
C ASN A 232 8.17 3.18 26.55
N GLY A 233 6.95 2.67 26.67
CA GLY A 233 6.05 2.36 25.57
C GLY A 233 4.66 2.97 25.76
N ARG A 234 3.64 2.33 25.18
CA ARG A 234 2.24 2.74 25.39
C ARG A 234 1.82 2.37 26.81
N THR A 235 1.24 3.35 27.49
CA THR A 235 0.76 3.20 28.88
C THR A 235 -0.47 2.32 28.90
N LEU A 236 -0.47 1.29 29.74
CA LEU A 236 -1.58 0.38 29.94
C LEU A 236 -2.58 0.99 30.92
N PRO A 237 -3.89 1.04 30.59
CA PRO A 237 -4.93 1.25 31.58
C PRO A 237 -4.94 0.06 32.55
N THR A 238 -4.79 0.35 33.84
CA THR A 238 -4.66 -0.69 34.89
C THR A 238 -5.71 -0.57 35.99
N ALA A 239 -6.58 0.44 35.92
CA ALA A 239 -7.54 0.76 36.96
C ALA A 239 -9.00 0.56 36.53
N VAL A 240 -9.32 0.91 35.28
CA VAL A 240 -10.66 0.75 34.71
C VAL A 240 -10.59 -0.35 33.66
N ILE A 241 -11.47 -1.33 33.79
CA ILE A 241 -11.64 -2.37 32.76
C ILE A 241 -12.60 -1.85 31.71
N GLU A 242 -13.77 -1.39 32.16
CA GLU A 242 -14.89 -0.91 31.35
C GLU A 242 -15.80 -0.09 32.29
N ASP A 243 -16.24 1.12 31.89
CA ASP A 243 -17.10 1.96 32.75
C ASP A 243 -18.36 2.57 32.08
N ASP A 244 -18.63 2.27 30.81
CA ASP A 244 -19.67 2.94 30.03
C ASP A 244 -20.65 2.01 29.28
N ALA A 245 -20.64 0.73 29.60
CA ALA A 245 -21.34 -0.36 28.93
C ALA A 245 -21.09 -0.45 27.41
N LEU A 246 -19.84 -0.26 26.96
CA LEU A 246 -19.38 -0.27 25.56
C LEU A 246 -20.04 0.80 24.68
N THR A 247 -20.37 1.96 25.27
CA THR A 247 -20.99 3.05 24.51
C THR A 247 -19.97 4.00 23.89
N SER A 248 -18.73 4.02 24.40
CA SER A 248 -17.59 4.68 23.76
C SER A 248 -16.39 3.74 23.65
N PHE A 249 -15.48 4.05 22.74
CA PHE A 249 -14.21 3.33 22.58
C PHE A 249 -13.08 4.24 23.06
N ASP A 250 -12.63 4.05 24.30
CA ASP A 250 -11.61 4.86 24.97
C ASP A 250 -10.45 3.99 25.50
N PRO A 251 -9.47 3.67 24.64
CA PRO A 251 -8.38 2.80 25.01
C PRO A 251 -7.27 3.52 25.81
N ALA A 252 -7.50 4.78 26.19
CA ALA A 252 -6.65 5.49 27.16
C ALA A 252 -7.13 5.26 28.61
N SER A 253 -8.42 5.03 28.79
CA SER A 253 -9.06 4.83 30.09
C SER A 253 -9.40 3.36 30.35
N ASP A 254 -9.92 2.67 29.35
CA ASP A 254 -10.51 1.35 29.50
C ASP A 254 -9.54 0.25 29.04
N GLY A 255 -9.27 -0.68 29.97
CA GLY A 255 -8.45 -1.84 29.69
C GLY A 255 -9.07 -2.78 28.67
N LEU A 256 -10.40 -2.76 28.51
CA LEU A 256 -11.14 -3.58 27.55
C LEU A 256 -11.01 -3.06 26.09
N ASP A 257 -10.78 -1.76 25.92
CA ASP A 257 -10.58 -1.13 24.61
C ASP A 257 -9.10 -1.10 24.20
N PHE A 258 -8.22 -1.40 25.15
CA PHE A 258 -6.80 -1.58 24.92
C PHE A 258 -6.57 -2.88 24.13
N TYR A 259 -5.82 -2.79 23.02
CA TYR A 259 -5.67 -3.81 21.96
C TYR A 259 -5.58 -5.29 22.39
#